data_AF-A0A0N8DUM8-F1
#
_entry.id   AF-A0A0N8DUM8-F1
#
_cell.length_a   1.000
_cell.length_b   1.000
_cell.length_c   1.000
_cell.angle_alpha   90.00
_cell.angle_beta   90.00
_cell.angle_gamma   90.00
#
_symmetry.space_group_name_H-M   'P 1'
#
loop_
_entity.id
_entity.type
_entity.pdbx_description
1 polymer ?
#
loop_
_entity_poly.entity_id
_entity_poly.type
_entity_poly.pdbx_seq_one_letter_code
_entity_poly.pdbx_strand_id
1 'polypeptide(L)'
;MVLTQGYIYGNITTQLDTTSYVTLAVLDRGYFLEYYGNSTVLQRAAACTAMFKKIDSVAYDSQCNDGGSQDLLRKIPCPNGKLCPDEDNPRNVVENFQFSFHVEDLSQPRFWYLSFVACYRDSNCSWKPLEEEFSLDYDIWLVNGNPYSKNQNPLEYQFSFDNQDTVEIYLVFLACYMFLTPLQVYAVMRQKHPVTKLFTVGLIFSLCGVLLNMFHCLKFAFDGKGVEIAAIIGGVLDICSQTLLMLLLLLLAKGWAITRKELKNITLLFSVWALYGLVHVLLYVWDLTELDVIDDIDAYQTWPGWLMLILRIGIMVREHIAQIGI
;
A
#
# COMPACT_ATOMS: atom_id res chain seq x y z
N MET A 1 -27.61 7.75 5.26
CA MET A 1 -26.21 7.44 5.64
C MET A 1 -25.89 6.15 4.90
N VAL A 2 -25.00 6.21 3.91
CA VAL A 2 -24.59 5.00 3.19
C VAL A 2 -23.76 4.20 4.18
N LEU A 3 -24.22 3.01 4.56
CA LEU A 3 -23.44 2.08 5.37
C LEU A 3 -22.21 1.69 4.54
N THR A 4 -21.03 2.11 4.97
CA THR A 4 -19.75 1.62 4.43
C THR A 4 -19.53 0.23 5.03
N GLN A 5 -19.62 -0.80 4.19
CA GLN A 5 -19.39 -2.19 4.57
C GLN A 5 -18.08 -2.68 3.96
N GLY A 6 -17.25 -3.34 4.75
CA GLY A 6 -16.08 -4.10 4.33
C GLY A 6 -16.29 -5.59 4.61
N TYR A 7 -15.59 -6.44 3.87
CA TYR A 7 -15.66 -7.89 4.04
C TYR A 7 -14.25 -8.47 4.02
N ILE A 8 -14.01 -9.45 4.90
CA ILE A 8 -12.80 -10.27 4.88
C ILE A 8 -13.24 -11.72 4.82
N TYR A 9 -12.92 -12.42 3.75
CA TYR A 9 -13.40 -13.79 3.53
C TYR A 9 -12.38 -14.59 2.74
N GLY A 10 -12.42 -15.91 2.86
CA GLY A 10 -11.43 -16.73 2.21
C GLY A 10 -11.48 -18.19 2.57
N ASN A 11 -10.44 -18.88 2.15
CA ASN A 11 -10.15 -20.26 2.46
C ASN A 11 -8.86 -20.31 3.26
N ILE A 12 -8.85 -21.07 4.35
CA ILE A 12 -7.67 -21.32 5.18
C ILE A 12 -7.70 -22.79 5.54
N THR A 13 -6.78 -23.55 4.97
CA THR A 13 -6.72 -25.00 5.10
C THR A 13 -5.31 -25.44 5.48
N THR A 14 -5.14 -26.74 5.72
CA THR A 14 -3.84 -27.36 5.91
C THR A 14 -3.79 -28.68 5.15
N GLN A 15 -2.59 -29.10 4.77
CA GLN A 15 -2.35 -30.35 4.03
C GLN A 15 -2.37 -31.58 4.94
N LEU A 16 -2.11 -31.39 6.24
CA LEU A 16 -2.07 -32.44 7.24
C LEU A 16 -3.37 -32.43 8.04
N ASP A 17 -3.94 -33.61 8.31
CA ASP A 17 -5.09 -33.73 9.21
C ASP A 17 -4.64 -33.41 10.65
N THR A 18 -4.63 -32.13 11.01
CA THR A 18 -4.38 -31.67 12.38
C THR A 18 -5.70 -31.41 13.09
N THR A 19 -5.78 -31.82 14.36
CA THR A 19 -6.90 -31.47 15.24
C THR A 19 -6.66 -30.17 16.00
N SER A 20 -5.46 -29.60 15.85
CA SER A 20 -4.98 -28.43 16.56
C SER A 20 -5.40 -27.16 15.81
N TYR A 21 -6.09 -26.28 16.51
CA TYR A 21 -6.49 -24.97 15.98
C TYR A 21 -5.55 -23.88 16.48
N VAL A 22 -5.45 -22.82 15.69
CA VAL A 22 -4.87 -21.53 16.02
C VAL A 22 -5.89 -20.44 15.71
N THR A 23 -5.61 -19.22 16.12
CA THR A 23 -6.56 -18.11 15.99
C THR A 23 -6.19 -17.20 14.82
N LEU A 24 -7.19 -16.92 13.99
CA LEU A 24 -7.22 -15.81 13.08
C LEU A 24 -7.91 -14.63 13.77
N ALA A 25 -7.21 -13.51 13.91
CA ALA A 25 -7.75 -12.30 14.51
C ALA A 25 -7.91 -11.20 13.46
N VAL A 26 -9.08 -10.58 13.43
CA VAL A 26 -9.40 -9.38 12.63
C VAL A 26 -9.63 -8.24 13.60
N LEU A 27 -8.77 -7.22 13.57
CA LEU A 27 -8.73 -6.17 14.59
C LEU A 27 -8.63 -4.79 13.95
N ASP A 28 -9.37 -3.82 14.49
CA ASP A 28 -9.13 -2.43 14.16
C ASP A 28 -7.82 -1.93 14.81
N ARG A 29 -7.31 -0.77 14.35
CA ARG A 29 -6.07 -0.16 14.89
C ARG A 29 -6.09 -0.02 16.42
N GLY A 30 -7.23 0.27 17.05
CA GLY A 30 -7.35 0.52 18.49
C GLY A 30 -7.14 -0.73 19.35
N TYR A 31 -7.43 -1.91 18.82
CA TYR A 31 -7.10 -3.19 19.44
C TYR A 31 -5.75 -3.72 18.97
N PHE A 32 -5.44 -3.58 17.68
CA PHE A 32 -4.29 -4.21 17.04
C PHE A 32 -2.94 -3.75 17.62
N LEU A 33 -2.74 -2.46 17.89
CA LEU A 33 -1.43 -1.97 18.37
C LEU A 33 -1.01 -2.57 19.72
N GLU A 34 -1.94 -2.67 20.66
CA GLU A 34 -1.69 -3.28 21.97
C GLU A 34 -1.52 -4.80 21.85
N TYR A 35 -2.38 -5.45 21.06
CA TYR A 35 -2.28 -6.86 20.72
C TYR A 35 -0.91 -7.20 20.11
N TYR A 36 -0.48 -6.46 19.09
CA TYR A 36 0.79 -6.67 18.40
C TYR A 36 1.99 -6.35 19.30
N GLY A 37 1.93 -5.27 20.08
CA GLY A 37 2.99 -4.94 21.05
C GLY A 37 3.22 -6.05 22.08
N ASN A 38 2.14 -6.68 22.56
CA ASN A 38 2.20 -7.81 23.51
C ASN A 38 2.78 -9.11 22.90
N SER A 39 2.90 -9.21 21.58
CA SER A 39 3.56 -10.37 20.93
C SER A 39 5.06 -10.45 21.22
N THR A 40 5.67 -9.33 21.62
CA THR A 40 7.11 -9.25 21.96
C THR A 40 7.47 -9.85 23.32
N VAL A 41 6.47 -10.27 24.10
CA VAL A 41 6.67 -10.88 25.42
C VAL A 41 7.40 -12.23 25.26
N LEU A 42 8.54 -12.37 25.95
CA LEU A 42 9.43 -13.54 25.83
C LEU A 42 8.76 -14.89 26.12
N GLN A 43 7.86 -14.93 27.12
CA GLN A 43 7.17 -16.17 27.49
C GLN A 43 5.89 -16.33 26.66
N ARG A 44 5.87 -17.29 25.73
CA ARG A 44 4.76 -17.52 24.78
C ARG A 44 3.37 -17.59 25.43
N ALA A 45 3.24 -18.28 26.57
CA ALA A 45 1.96 -18.38 27.28
C ALA A 45 1.49 -17.04 27.87
N ALA A 46 2.42 -16.26 28.43
CA ALA A 46 2.14 -14.91 28.90
C ALA A 46 1.83 -13.97 27.74
N ALA A 47 2.52 -14.12 26.59
CA ALA A 47 2.27 -13.37 25.37
C ALA A 47 0.82 -13.60 24.88
N CYS A 48 0.41 -14.87 24.65
CA CYS A 48 -0.95 -15.19 24.22
C CYS A 48 -2.01 -14.57 25.15
N THR A 49 -1.83 -14.67 26.47
CA THR A 49 -2.75 -14.09 27.43
C THR A 49 -2.77 -12.55 27.37
N ALA A 50 -1.60 -11.91 27.26
CA ALA A 50 -1.49 -10.46 27.18
C ALA A 50 -2.08 -9.90 25.88
N MET A 51 -1.83 -10.57 24.74
CA MET A 51 -2.33 -10.20 23.42
C MET A 51 -3.87 -10.13 23.41
N PHE A 52 -4.55 -11.15 23.94
CA PHE A 52 -6.00 -11.24 23.89
C PHE A 52 -6.74 -10.60 25.06
N LYS A 53 -6.03 -10.17 26.12
CA LYS A 53 -6.62 -9.62 27.35
C LYS A 53 -7.70 -8.55 27.10
N LYS A 54 -7.43 -7.60 26.18
CA LYS A 54 -8.37 -6.54 25.83
C LYS A 54 -9.45 -7.03 24.86
N ILE A 55 -9.07 -7.88 23.91
CA ILE A 55 -9.95 -8.43 22.89
C ILE A 55 -11.04 -9.29 23.53
N ASP A 56 -10.71 -10.10 24.55
CA ASP A 56 -11.66 -10.96 25.27
C ASP A 56 -12.84 -10.18 25.89
N SER A 57 -12.69 -8.89 26.15
CA SER A 57 -13.77 -8.06 26.71
C SER A 57 -14.86 -7.70 25.69
N VAL A 58 -14.56 -7.82 24.39
CA VAL A 58 -15.46 -7.41 23.29
C VAL A 58 -15.71 -8.50 22.27
N ALA A 59 -14.76 -9.42 22.07
CA ALA A 59 -14.87 -10.48 21.07
C ALA A 59 -15.89 -11.53 21.50
N TYR A 60 -16.82 -11.83 20.59
CA TYR A 60 -17.80 -12.89 20.72
C TYR A 60 -17.12 -14.26 20.68
N ASP A 61 -17.59 -15.17 21.53
CA ASP A 61 -17.35 -16.60 21.43
C ASP A 61 -18.47 -17.38 22.12
N SER A 62 -19.01 -18.37 21.43
CA SER A 62 -20.18 -19.12 21.89
C SER A 62 -19.98 -19.85 23.22
N GLN A 63 -18.74 -20.21 23.59
CA GLN A 63 -18.44 -20.92 24.84
C GLN A 63 -17.97 -19.97 25.96
N CYS A 64 -17.14 -19.00 25.62
CA CYS A 64 -16.38 -18.20 26.57
C CYS A 64 -16.91 -16.78 26.75
N ASN A 65 -17.57 -16.22 25.73
CA ASN A 65 -18.11 -14.87 25.78
C ASN A 65 -19.29 -14.67 24.81
N ASP A 66 -20.43 -15.28 25.11
CA ASP A 66 -21.65 -15.18 24.28
C ASP A 66 -22.24 -13.75 24.28
N GLY A 67 -21.84 -12.90 25.23
CA GLY A 67 -22.21 -11.49 25.30
C GLY A 67 -21.30 -10.53 24.53
N GLY A 68 -20.30 -11.05 23.80
CA GLY A 68 -19.37 -10.23 23.02
C GLY A 68 -20.09 -9.41 21.95
N SER A 69 -19.71 -8.15 21.81
CA SER A 69 -20.34 -7.20 20.88
C SER A 69 -19.75 -7.23 19.48
N GLN A 70 -18.56 -7.83 19.30
CA GLN A 70 -17.84 -7.83 18.04
C GLN A 70 -17.38 -9.22 17.65
N ASP A 71 -17.42 -9.49 16.35
CA ASP A 71 -16.96 -10.75 15.77
C ASP A 71 -15.55 -10.59 15.20
N LEU A 72 -14.54 -10.96 15.99
CA LEU A 72 -13.14 -10.63 15.72
C LEU A 72 -12.24 -11.86 15.53
N LEU A 73 -12.71 -13.06 15.91
CA LEU A 73 -11.87 -14.24 16.07
C LEU A 73 -12.43 -15.44 15.30
N ARG A 74 -11.55 -16.23 14.70
CA ARG A 74 -11.88 -17.53 14.08
C ARG A 74 -10.82 -18.57 14.37
N LYS A 75 -11.24 -19.80 14.65
CA LYS A 75 -10.39 -21.00 14.71
C LYS A 75 -10.05 -21.45 13.29
N ILE A 76 -8.77 -21.64 13.05
CA ILE A 76 -8.19 -22.11 11.80
C ILE A 76 -7.14 -23.18 12.11
N PRO A 77 -6.79 -24.12 11.20
CA PRO A 77 -7.30 -24.28 9.85
C PRO A 77 -8.75 -24.74 9.80
N CYS A 78 -9.41 -24.46 8.69
CA CYS A 78 -10.76 -24.89 8.42
C CYS A 78 -10.75 -26.23 7.67
N PRO A 79 -11.66 -27.17 7.95
CA PRO A 79 -11.67 -28.47 7.29
C PRO A 79 -11.88 -28.32 5.78
N ASN A 80 -11.17 -29.13 4.99
CA ASN A 80 -11.22 -29.05 3.52
C ASN A 80 -12.64 -29.14 2.96
N GLY A 81 -13.04 -28.13 2.18
CA GLY A 81 -14.37 -28.04 1.55
C GLY A 81 -15.53 -27.81 2.53
N LYS A 82 -15.24 -27.43 3.78
CA LYS A 82 -16.24 -27.11 4.81
C LYS A 82 -15.97 -25.75 5.42
N LEU A 83 -16.99 -25.20 6.05
CA LEU A 83 -16.89 -23.96 6.83
C LEU A 83 -15.96 -24.14 8.03
N CYS A 84 -15.40 -23.03 8.50
CA CYS A 84 -14.58 -23.01 9.69
C CYS A 84 -15.39 -23.39 10.94
N PRO A 85 -14.75 -23.93 12.00
CA PRO A 85 -15.45 -24.47 13.17
C PRO A 85 -16.39 -23.48 13.88
N ASP A 86 -16.09 -22.18 13.83
CA ASP A 86 -16.87 -21.14 14.49
C ASP A 86 -17.96 -20.54 13.55
N GLU A 87 -18.10 -21.03 12.31
CA GLU A 87 -19.11 -20.57 11.36
C GLU A 87 -20.36 -21.47 11.43
N ASP A 88 -21.33 -21.04 12.25
CA ASP A 88 -22.55 -21.83 12.51
C ASP A 88 -23.62 -21.70 11.41
N ASN A 89 -23.65 -20.57 10.70
CA ASN A 89 -24.66 -20.28 9.70
C ASN A 89 -24.03 -20.04 8.31
N PRO A 90 -24.16 -20.99 7.37
CA PRO A 90 -23.62 -20.86 6.02
C PRO A 90 -24.10 -19.62 5.25
N ARG A 91 -25.24 -19.02 5.63
CA ARG A 91 -25.78 -17.83 4.96
C ARG A 91 -24.99 -16.56 5.25
N ASN A 92 -24.22 -16.55 6.33
CA ASN A 92 -23.38 -15.41 6.69
C ASN A 92 -22.03 -15.45 5.96
N VAL A 93 -21.63 -16.62 5.48
CA VAL A 93 -20.37 -16.81 4.75
C VAL A 93 -20.55 -16.50 3.27
N VAL A 94 -19.55 -15.88 2.65
CA VAL A 94 -19.52 -15.66 1.19
C VAL A 94 -19.54 -17.02 0.47
N GLU A 95 -20.41 -17.16 -0.53
CA GLU A 95 -20.55 -18.42 -1.28
C GLU A 95 -19.21 -18.93 -1.82
N ASN A 96 -18.95 -20.23 -1.64
CA ASN A 96 -17.71 -20.94 -2.02
C ASN A 96 -16.46 -20.62 -1.17
N PHE A 97 -16.61 -19.90 -0.06
CA PHE A 97 -15.53 -19.65 0.90
C PHE A 97 -15.80 -20.31 2.26
N GLN A 98 -14.76 -20.41 3.10
CA GLN A 98 -14.83 -21.14 4.38
C GLN A 98 -15.19 -20.26 5.58
N PHE A 99 -14.87 -18.96 5.55
CA PHE A 99 -15.21 -18.00 6.59
C PHE A 99 -15.53 -16.62 6.02
N SER A 100 -16.19 -15.79 6.80
CA SER A 100 -16.37 -14.37 6.48
C SER A 100 -16.46 -13.52 7.75
N PHE A 101 -15.74 -12.41 7.75
CA PHE A 101 -15.92 -11.32 8.70
C PHE A 101 -16.66 -10.17 8.01
N HIS A 102 -17.67 -9.66 8.69
CA HIS A 102 -18.40 -8.47 8.28
C HIS A 102 -17.86 -7.28 9.04
N VAL A 103 -17.25 -6.34 8.32
CA VAL A 103 -16.74 -5.11 8.88
C VAL A 103 -17.74 -4.01 8.61
N GLU A 104 -18.45 -3.56 9.64
CA GLU A 104 -19.38 -2.44 9.54
C GLU A 104 -18.90 -1.30 10.46
N ASP A 105 -18.46 -0.18 9.86
CA ASP A 105 -18.26 1.07 10.60
C ASP A 105 -19.14 2.16 9.98
N LEU A 106 -19.98 2.76 10.83
CA LEU A 106 -20.97 3.76 10.46
C LEU A 106 -20.43 5.19 10.54
N SER A 107 -19.27 5.39 11.16
CA SER A 107 -18.78 6.70 11.58
C SER A 107 -17.63 7.23 10.73
N GLN A 108 -16.64 6.39 10.44
CA GLN A 108 -15.44 6.76 9.70
C GLN A 108 -14.71 5.52 9.14
N PRO A 109 -13.96 5.66 8.04
CA PRO A 109 -13.06 4.59 7.58
C PRO A 109 -11.98 4.33 8.62
N ARG A 110 -11.61 3.06 8.78
CA ARG A 110 -10.53 2.61 9.67
C ARG A 110 -9.72 1.50 9.00
N PHE A 111 -8.45 1.42 9.36
CA PHE A 111 -7.62 0.27 9.01
C PHE A 111 -7.95 -0.93 9.89
N TRP A 112 -8.11 -2.06 9.23
CA TRP A 112 -8.32 -3.37 9.82
C TRP A 112 -7.13 -4.25 9.52
N TYR A 113 -6.70 -4.99 10.52
CA TYR A 113 -5.52 -5.83 10.48
C TYR A 113 -5.93 -7.28 10.64
N LEU A 114 -5.37 -8.14 9.78
CA LEU A 114 -5.54 -9.58 9.84
C LEU A 114 -4.27 -10.20 10.45
N SER A 115 -4.42 -11.02 11.48
CA SER A 115 -3.31 -11.66 12.17
C SER A 115 -3.53 -13.16 12.33
N PHE A 116 -2.59 -13.94 11.80
CA PHE A 116 -2.43 -15.34 12.17
C PHE A 116 -1.60 -15.42 13.44
N VAL A 117 -2.15 -16.04 14.49
CA VAL A 117 -1.42 -16.22 15.74
C VAL A 117 -1.50 -17.66 16.23
N ALA A 118 -0.34 -18.24 16.55
CA ALA A 118 -0.20 -19.58 17.12
C ALA A 118 -0.61 -19.64 18.60
N CYS A 119 -1.74 -19.03 18.93
CA CYS A 119 -2.40 -19.10 20.23
C CYS A 119 -3.79 -19.68 19.99
N TYR A 120 -4.25 -20.52 20.91
CA TYR A 120 -5.61 -21.07 20.90
C TYR A 120 -6.24 -20.89 22.27
N ARG A 121 -7.57 -20.89 22.31
CA ARG A 121 -8.33 -20.85 23.54
C ARG A 121 -8.81 -22.24 23.91
N ASP A 122 -8.46 -22.67 25.12
CA ASP A 122 -8.84 -23.98 25.66
C ASP A 122 -10.29 -23.97 26.19
N SER A 123 -10.84 -25.13 26.54
CA SER A 123 -12.21 -25.28 27.07
C SER A 123 -12.45 -24.52 28.38
N ASN A 124 -11.37 -24.19 29.10
CA ASN A 124 -11.41 -23.36 30.31
C ASN A 124 -11.30 -21.86 30.00
N CYS A 125 -11.46 -21.47 28.74
CA CYS A 125 -11.39 -20.08 28.28
C CYS A 125 -10.05 -19.39 28.58
N SER A 126 -8.96 -20.15 28.61
CA SER A 126 -7.60 -19.62 28.77
C SER A 126 -6.80 -19.74 27.48
N TRP A 127 -6.03 -18.68 27.19
CA TRP A 127 -5.18 -18.61 26.02
C TRP A 127 -3.88 -19.37 26.23
N LYS A 128 -3.60 -20.31 25.32
CA LYS A 128 -2.40 -21.14 25.34
C LYS A 128 -1.67 -21.05 24.00
N PRO A 129 -0.33 -21.12 24.01
CA PRO A 129 0.43 -21.20 22.78
C PRO A 129 0.28 -22.59 22.18
N LEU A 130 0.23 -22.66 20.86
CA LEU A 130 0.37 -23.93 20.16
C LEU A 130 1.84 -24.36 20.14
N GLU A 131 2.11 -25.59 20.56
CA GLU A 131 3.47 -26.16 20.55
C GLU A 131 3.82 -26.85 19.24
N GLU A 132 2.82 -27.32 18.50
CA GLU A 132 2.98 -27.99 17.22
C GLU A 132 3.21 -27.00 16.08
N GLU A 133 4.00 -27.43 15.09
CA GLU A 133 4.23 -26.68 13.86
C GLU A 133 3.44 -27.31 12.71
N PHE A 134 2.71 -26.48 11.96
CA PHE A 134 2.05 -26.89 10.72
C PHE A 134 1.99 -25.73 9.73
N SER A 135 1.86 -26.07 8.45
CA SER A 135 1.71 -25.10 7.36
C SER A 135 0.23 -24.81 7.08
N LEU A 136 -0.07 -23.52 6.88
CA LEU A 136 -1.38 -23.03 6.48
C LEU A 136 -1.34 -22.64 5.01
N ASP A 137 -2.29 -23.18 4.24
CA ASP A 137 -2.56 -22.78 2.86
C ASP A 137 -3.78 -21.86 2.87
N TYR A 138 -3.62 -20.62 2.41
CA TYR A 138 -4.67 -19.61 2.47
C TYR A 138 -4.86 -18.85 1.14
N ASP A 139 -6.10 -18.47 0.88
CA ASP A 139 -6.51 -17.54 -0.17
C ASP A 139 -7.61 -16.63 0.41
N ILE A 140 -7.26 -15.38 0.69
CA ILE A 140 -8.08 -14.45 1.47
C ILE A 140 -8.27 -13.15 0.69
N TRP A 141 -9.51 -12.68 0.68
CA TRP A 141 -9.94 -11.43 0.09
C TRP A 141 -10.24 -10.42 1.19
N LEU A 142 -9.68 -9.22 1.06
CA LEU A 142 -9.96 -8.06 1.92
C LEU A 142 -10.53 -6.97 1.01
N VAL A 143 -11.82 -6.67 1.14
CA VAL A 143 -12.53 -5.82 0.18
C VAL A 143 -13.34 -4.73 0.88
N ASN A 144 -13.42 -3.56 0.24
CA ASN A 144 -14.24 -2.44 0.70
C ASN A 144 -15.58 -2.41 -0.04
N GLY A 145 -16.41 -3.40 0.28
CA GLY A 145 -17.78 -3.47 -0.20
C GLY A 145 -18.41 -4.82 0.08
N ASN A 146 -19.73 -4.88 -0.01
CA ASN A 146 -20.48 -6.12 0.15
C ASN A 146 -20.43 -7.01 -1.12
N PRO A 147 -19.79 -8.20 -1.09
CA PRO A 147 -19.64 -9.09 -2.25
C PRO A 147 -20.95 -9.46 -2.96
N TYR A 148 -22.09 -9.38 -2.27
CA TYR A 148 -23.41 -9.69 -2.80
C TYR A 148 -24.10 -8.50 -3.49
N SER A 149 -23.55 -7.30 -3.34
CA SER A 149 -24.13 -6.08 -3.91
C SER A 149 -23.89 -6.04 -5.42
N LYS A 150 -24.96 -5.84 -6.20
CA LYS A 150 -24.89 -5.76 -7.66
C LYS A 150 -24.40 -4.40 -8.18
N ASN A 151 -24.43 -3.36 -7.34
CA ASN A 151 -24.16 -1.98 -7.73
C ASN A 151 -22.79 -1.50 -7.23
N GLN A 152 -21.83 -2.40 -7.05
CA GLN A 152 -20.50 -2.03 -6.59
C GLN A 152 -19.70 -1.39 -7.72
N ASN A 153 -18.87 -0.39 -7.39
CA ASN A 153 -17.89 0.12 -8.33
C ASN A 153 -16.71 -0.86 -8.41
N PRO A 154 -16.50 -1.56 -9.53
CA PRO A 154 -15.38 -2.50 -9.67
C PRO A 154 -14.01 -1.81 -9.58
N LEU A 155 -13.94 -0.50 -9.85
CA LEU A 155 -12.68 0.27 -9.77
C LEU A 155 -12.29 0.64 -8.34
N GLU A 156 -13.21 0.53 -7.38
CA GLU A 156 -12.96 0.86 -5.97
C GLU A 156 -13.01 -0.37 -5.06
N TYR A 157 -13.70 -1.44 -5.47
CA TYR A 157 -14.03 -2.59 -4.61
C TYR A 157 -12.82 -3.27 -3.97
N GLN A 158 -11.73 -3.42 -4.73
CA GLN A 158 -10.49 -4.05 -4.27
C GLN A 158 -9.55 -3.06 -3.55
N PHE A 159 -9.80 -1.75 -3.66
CA PHE A 159 -8.90 -0.74 -3.12
C PHE A 159 -9.24 -0.42 -1.67
N SER A 160 -8.20 -0.18 -0.88
CA SER A 160 -8.33 0.44 0.45
C SER A 160 -8.96 1.83 0.32
N PHE A 161 -9.65 2.30 1.36
CA PHE A 161 -10.38 3.58 1.30
C PHE A 161 -9.47 4.76 0.92
N ASP A 162 -8.23 4.77 1.40
CA ASP A 162 -7.18 5.74 1.08
C ASP A 162 -6.69 5.69 -0.38
N ASN A 163 -6.86 4.54 -1.05
CA ASN A 163 -6.47 4.33 -2.45
C ASN A 163 -7.65 4.32 -3.43
N GLN A 164 -8.86 4.64 -2.97
CA GLN A 164 -9.99 4.86 -3.88
C GLN A 164 -9.71 6.03 -4.83
N ASP A 165 -10.34 6.02 -5.99
CA ASP A 165 -10.11 6.98 -7.09
C ASP A 165 -8.70 6.96 -7.72
N THR A 166 -7.81 6.04 -7.32
CA THR A 166 -6.44 5.96 -7.89
C THR A 166 -6.46 5.69 -9.40
N VAL A 167 -7.40 4.86 -9.88
CA VAL A 167 -7.55 4.55 -11.31
C VAL A 167 -7.95 5.82 -12.09
N GLU A 168 -8.89 6.58 -11.56
CA GLU A 168 -9.41 7.83 -12.09
C GLU A 168 -8.30 8.89 -12.17
N ILE A 169 -7.49 9.01 -11.12
CA ILE A 169 -6.32 9.89 -11.08
C ILE A 169 -5.32 9.52 -12.19
N TYR A 170 -4.96 8.24 -12.31
CA TYR A 170 -4.07 7.80 -13.40
C TYR A 170 -4.68 8.00 -14.78
N LEU A 171 -6.00 7.85 -14.93
CA LEU A 171 -6.70 8.10 -16.19
C LEU A 171 -6.60 9.57 -16.60
N VAL A 172 -6.78 10.50 -15.66
CA VAL A 172 -6.62 11.95 -15.92
C VAL A 172 -5.18 12.27 -16.31
N PHE A 173 -4.19 11.76 -15.57
CA PHE A 173 -2.79 11.96 -15.93
C PHE A 173 -2.45 11.36 -17.29
N LEU A 174 -2.96 10.16 -17.59
CA LEU A 174 -2.75 9.50 -18.86
C LEU A 174 -3.35 10.32 -20.00
N ALA A 175 -4.57 10.85 -19.85
CA ALA A 175 -5.19 11.73 -20.83
C ALA A 175 -4.34 12.99 -21.09
N CYS A 176 -3.86 13.63 -20.01
CA CYS A 176 -2.96 14.78 -20.11
C CYS A 176 -1.66 14.43 -20.85
N TYR A 177 -0.97 13.35 -20.49
CA TYR A 177 0.27 12.94 -21.15
C TYR A 177 0.06 12.47 -22.59
N MET A 178 -1.06 11.80 -22.89
CA MET A 178 -1.42 11.40 -24.26
C MET A 178 -1.69 12.61 -25.16
N PHE A 179 -2.10 13.75 -24.60
CA PHE A 179 -2.24 15.00 -25.36
C PHE A 179 -0.93 15.79 -25.46
N LEU A 180 -0.25 15.99 -24.33
CA LEU A 180 0.94 16.85 -24.24
C LEU A 180 2.17 16.24 -24.90
N THR A 181 2.39 14.92 -24.75
CA THR A 181 3.58 14.26 -25.29
C THR A 181 3.65 14.33 -26.82
N PRO A 182 2.59 14.03 -27.60
CA PRO A 182 2.62 14.19 -29.05
C PRO A 182 2.85 15.64 -29.51
N LEU A 183 2.24 16.61 -28.83
CA LEU A 183 2.48 18.03 -29.11
C LEU A 183 3.96 18.40 -28.91
N GLN A 184 4.55 17.91 -27.82
CA GLN A 184 5.95 18.14 -27.52
C GLN A 184 6.88 17.43 -28.52
N VAL A 185 6.55 16.18 -28.91
CA VAL A 185 7.28 15.43 -29.95
C VAL A 185 7.25 16.19 -31.28
N TYR A 186 6.09 16.74 -31.66
CA TYR A 186 5.97 17.58 -32.84
C TYR A 186 6.83 18.85 -32.74
N ALA A 187 6.82 19.52 -31.58
CA ALA A 187 7.62 20.72 -31.35
C ALA A 187 9.14 20.45 -31.44
N VAL A 188 9.63 19.36 -30.82
CA VAL A 188 11.06 19.02 -30.83
C VAL A 188 11.55 18.63 -32.22
N MET A 189 10.72 17.96 -33.02
CA MET A 189 11.06 17.61 -34.41
C MET A 189 11.30 18.86 -35.28
N ARG A 190 10.56 19.95 -35.02
CA ARG A 190 10.71 21.22 -35.74
C ARG A 190 11.83 22.10 -35.19
N GLN A 191 11.86 22.32 -33.88
CA GLN A 191 12.81 23.26 -33.26
C GLN A 191 14.22 22.69 -33.14
N LYS A 192 14.35 21.36 -32.99
CA LYS A 192 15.62 20.62 -32.78
C LYS A 192 16.49 21.17 -31.64
N HIS A 193 15.90 21.92 -30.71
CA HIS A 193 16.59 22.60 -29.62
C HIS A 193 16.92 21.62 -28.49
N PRO A 194 18.14 21.63 -27.90
CA PRO A 194 18.56 20.64 -26.92
C PRO A 194 17.69 20.62 -25.64
N VAL A 195 17.22 21.78 -25.17
CA VAL A 195 16.28 21.89 -24.04
C VAL A 195 14.97 21.14 -24.33
N THR A 196 14.42 21.31 -25.55
CA THR A 196 13.19 20.62 -25.93
C THR A 196 13.38 19.11 -26.07
N LYS A 197 14.56 18.64 -26.49
CA LYS A 197 14.90 17.21 -26.52
C LYS A 197 14.91 16.61 -25.11
N LEU A 198 15.62 17.26 -24.18
CA LEU A 198 15.71 16.79 -22.79
C LEU A 198 14.34 16.74 -22.12
N PHE A 199 13.51 17.78 -22.30
CA PHE A 199 12.14 17.79 -21.78
C PHE A 199 11.26 16.68 -22.39
N THR A 200 11.40 16.42 -23.69
CA THR A 200 10.65 15.34 -24.36
C THR A 200 11.01 13.96 -23.81
N VAL A 201 12.28 13.70 -23.51
CA VAL A 201 12.71 12.42 -22.91
C VAL A 201 12.07 12.21 -21.54
N GLY A 202 12.06 13.24 -20.69
CA GLY A 202 11.37 13.18 -19.39
C GLY A 202 9.87 12.88 -19.55
N LEU A 203 9.18 13.59 -20.45
CA LEU A 203 7.76 13.34 -20.72
C LEU A 203 7.46 11.92 -21.23
N ILE A 204 8.35 11.34 -22.06
CA ILE A 204 8.21 9.95 -22.50
C ILE A 204 8.34 9.00 -21.30
N PHE A 205 9.30 9.21 -20.41
CA PHE A 205 9.40 8.40 -19.19
C PHE A 205 8.17 8.54 -18.28
N SER A 206 7.65 9.76 -18.07
CA SER A 206 6.39 9.94 -17.33
C SER A 206 5.20 9.23 -18.00
N LEU A 207 5.06 9.32 -19.32
CA LEU A 207 3.99 8.62 -20.04
C LEU A 207 4.10 7.10 -19.88
N CYS A 208 5.30 6.54 -20.06
CA CYS A 208 5.53 5.11 -19.86
C CYS A 208 5.28 4.69 -18.40
N GLY A 209 5.71 5.50 -17.42
CA GLY A 209 5.48 5.23 -16.01
C GLY A 209 4.00 5.22 -15.65
N VAL A 210 3.24 6.23 -16.09
CA VAL A 210 1.79 6.31 -15.89
C VAL A 210 1.06 5.15 -16.58
N LEU A 211 1.48 4.74 -17.78
CA LEU A 211 0.89 3.58 -18.46
C LEU A 211 1.08 2.27 -17.67
N LEU A 212 2.28 2.04 -17.11
CA LEU A 212 2.56 0.84 -16.32
C LEU A 212 1.79 0.84 -15.00
N ASN A 213 1.73 1.97 -14.31
CA ASN A 213 0.94 2.11 -13.08
C ASN A 213 -0.56 1.96 -13.34
N MET A 214 -1.08 2.56 -14.42
CA MET A 214 -2.47 2.38 -14.83
C MET A 214 -2.78 0.90 -15.11
N PHE A 215 -1.87 0.19 -15.80
CA PHE A 215 -2.04 -1.25 -16.04
C PHE A 215 -2.05 -2.05 -14.73
N HIS A 216 -1.15 -1.73 -13.79
CA HIS A 216 -1.14 -2.34 -12.47
C HIS A 216 -2.47 -2.11 -11.73
N CYS A 217 -2.92 -0.85 -11.61
CA CYS A 217 -4.14 -0.49 -10.90
C CYS A 217 -5.39 -1.11 -11.54
N LEU A 218 -5.48 -1.13 -12.87
CA LEU A 218 -6.58 -1.81 -13.56
C LEU A 218 -6.56 -3.32 -13.29
N LYS A 219 -5.39 -3.97 -13.34
CA LYS A 219 -5.28 -5.40 -13.01
C LYS A 219 -5.73 -5.65 -11.57
N PHE A 220 -5.26 -4.83 -10.64
CA PHE A 220 -5.58 -4.90 -9.22
C PHE A 220 -7.09 -4.72 -8.98
N ALA A 221 -7.75 -3.79 -9.68
CA ALA A 221 -9.20 -3.62 -9.62
C ALA A 221 -9.97 -4.91 -9.97
N PHE A 222 -9.44 -5.73 -10.88
CA PHE A 222 -10.08 -6.98 -11.31
C PHE A 222 -9.80 -8.19 -10.42
N ASP A 223 -8.59 -8.30 -9.83
CA ASP A 223 -8.15 -9.51 -9.14
C ASP A 223 -7.62 -9.32 -7.71
N GLY A 224 -7.51 -8.09 -7.22
CA GLY A 224 -6.97 -7.76 -5.89
C GLY A 224 -5.47 -8.05 -5.72
N LYS A 225 -4.75 -8.44 -6.78
CA LYS A 225 -3.30 -8.77 -6.74
C LYS A 225 -2.47 -7.83 -7.59
N GLY A 226 -2.98 -7.40 -8.74
CA GLY A 226 -2.28 -6.49 -9.64
C GLY A 226 -1.00 -7.10 -10.26
N VAL A 227 -0.11 -6.23 -10.73
CA VAL A 227 1.23 -6.61 -11.25
C VAL A 227 2.30 -5.76 -10.59
N GLU A 228 2.84 -6.21 -9.46
CA GLU A 228 3.77 -5.43 -8.63
C GLU A 228 5.01 -4.96 -9.40
N ILE A 229 5.58 -5.83 -10.25
CA ILE A 229 6.74 -5.47 -11.10
C ILE A 229 6.42 -4.29 -12.03
N ALA A 230 5.19 -4.21 -12.54
CA ALA A 230 4.79 -3.09 -13.39
C ALA A 230 4.73 -1.78 -12.60
N ALA A 231 4.22 -1.82 -11.36
CA ALA A 231 4.22 -0.66 -10.46
C ALA A 231 5.64 -0.21 -10.11
N ILE A 232 6.54 -1.15 -9.79
CA ILE A 232 7.94 -0.83 -9.47
C ILE A 232 8.65 -0.18 -10.68
N ILE A 233 8.52 -0.75 -11.87
CA ILE A 233 9.11 -0.16 -13.09
C ILE A 233 8.48 1.20 -13.38
N GLY A 234 7.17 1.34 -13.18
CA GLY A 234 6.44 2.59 -13.32
C GLY A 234 6.99 3.68 -12.39
N GLY A 235 7.20 3.36 -11.12
CA GLY A 235 7.81 4.24 -10.13
C GLY A 235 9.24 4.65 -10.48
N VAL A 236 10.07 3.71 -10.94
CA VAL A 236 11.44 4.01 -11.38
C VAL A 236 11.45 4.97 -12.58
N LEU A 237 10.57 4.76 -13.58
CA LEU A 237 10.46 5.67 -14.72
C LEU A 237 10.01 7.07 -14.31
N ASP A 238 9.10 7.18 -13.33
CA ASP A 238 8.68 8.46 -12.80
C ASP A 238 9.82 9.18 -12.07
N ILE A 239 10.61 8.47 -11.25
CA ILE A 239 11.84 9.01 -10.63
C ILE A 239 12.83 9.49 -11.70
N CYS A 240 13.04 8.70 -12.77
CA CYS A 240 13.87 9.13 -13.90
C CYS A 240 13.34 10.41 -14.56
N SER A 241 12.02 10.53 -14.76
CA SER A 241 11.41 11.75 -15.30
C SER A 241 11.62 12.96 -14.38
N GLN A 242 11.34 12.82 -13.08
CA GLN A 242 11.49 13.90 -12.10
C GLN A 242 12.95 14.38 -11.99
N THR A 243 13.91 13.45 -12.00
CA THR A 243 15.35 13.79 -11.97
C THR A 243 15.80 14.46 -13.27
N LEU A 244 15.29 14.06 -14.44
CA LEU A 244 15.54 14.75 -15.71
C LEU A 244 14.92 16.15 -15.75
N LEU A 245 13.73 16.33 -15.17
CA LEU A 245 13.10 17.64 -15.03
C LEU A 245 13.93 18.56 -14.13
N MET A 246 14.46 18.03 -13.02
CA MET A 246 15.36 18.79 -12.15
C MET A 246 16.64 19.20 -12.90
N LEU A 247 17.23 18.29 -13.68
CA LEU A 247 18.38 18.61 -14.53
C LEU A 247 18.06 19.73 -15.52
N LEU A 248 16.89 19.68 -16.16
CA LEU A 248 16.42 20.70 -17.09
C LEU A 248 16.32 22.07 -16.41
N LEU A 249 15.73 22.14 -15.21
CA LEU A 249 15.62 23.38 -14.44
C LEU A 249 16.99 23.95 -14.07
N LEU A 250 17.93 23.11 -13.63
CA LEU A 250 19.31 23.53 -13.34
C LEU A 250 20.02 24.11 -14.57
N LEU A 251 19.84 23.48 -15.73
CA LEU A 251 20.43 23.94 -16.99
C LEU A 251 19.82 25.28 -17.43
N LEU A 252 18.50 25.43 -17.32
CA LEU A 252 17.80 26.68 -17.62
C LEU A 252 18.21 27.81 -16.69
N ALA A 253 18.38 27.53 -15.39
CA ALA A 253 18.85 28.51 -14.41
C ALA A 253 20.25 29.03 -14.76
N LYS A 254 21.14 28.19 -15.32
CA LYS A 254 22.44 28.65 -15.83
C LYS A 254 22.39 29.35 -17.19
N GLY A 255 21.21 29.45 -17.80
CA GLY A 255 21.01 30.05 -19.12
C GLY A 255 21.49 29.18 -20.28
N TRP A 256 21.65 27.87 -20.05
CA TRP A 256 22.12 26.95 -21.09
C TRP A 256 21.18 26.93 -22.28
N ALA A 257 21.77 27.02 -23.48
CA ALA A 257 21.10 27.04 -24.78
C ALA A 257 20.18 28.27 -25.03
N ILE A 258 20.00 29.17 -24.05
CA ILE A 258 19.26 30.43 -24.21
C ILE A 258 20.23 31.61 -24.27
N THR A 259 21.00 31.85 -23.21
CA THR A 259 21.90 33.00 -23.09
C THR A 259 23.37 32.62 -23.22
N ARG A 260 23.73 31.36 -22.93
CA ARG A 260 25.11 30.86 -23.00
C ARG A 260 25.18 29.53 -23.75
N LYS A 261 26.15 29.43 -24.67
CA LYS A 261 26.47 28.19 -25.39
C LYS A 261 27.35 27.24 -24.58
N GLU A 262 28.18 27.78 -23.69
CA GLU A 262 29.11 27.00 -22.86
C GLU A 262 28.72 27.05 -21.37
N LEU A 263 28.80 25.90 -20.72
CA LEU A 263 28.51 25.72 -19.31
C LEU A 263 29.80 25.76 -18.49
N LYS A 264 29.93 26.75 -17.61
CA LYS A 264 30.99 26.76 -16.59
C LYS A 264 30.59 25.85 -15.42
N ASN A 265 31.54 25.05 -14.93
CA ASN A 265 31.36 24.08 -13.84
C ASN A 265 30.30 23.00 -14.15
N ILE A 266 30.38 22.38 -15.33
CA ILE A 266 29.49 21.29 -15.75
C ILE A 266 29.57 20.08 -14.81
N THR A 267 30.77 19.75 -14.32
CA THR A 267 31.00 18.66 -13.37
C THR A 267 30.19 18.84 -12.10
N LEU A 268 30.22 20.05 -11.51
CA LEU A 268 29.46 20.35 -10.30
C LEU A 268 27.95 20.17 -10.52
N LEU A 269 27.42 20.61 -11.66
CA LEU A 269 26.00 20.50 -11.99
C LEU A 269 25.57 19.03 -12.08
N PHE A 270 26.30 18.21 -12.83
CA PHE A 270 25.98 16.78 -12.93
C PHE A 270 26.22 16.05 -11.62
N SER A 271 27.20 16.45 -10.81
CA SER A 271 27.40 15.90 -9.46
C SER A 271 26.22 16.19 -8.53
N VAL A 272 25.69 17.43 -8.52
CA VAL A 272 24.51 17.78 -7.73
C VAL A 272 23.28 17.02 -8.21
N TRP A 273 23.07 16.94 -9.52
CA TRP A 273 21.98 16.17 -10.11
C TRP A 273 22.07 14.67 -9.78
N ALA A 274 23.25 14.07 -9.92
CA ALA A 274 23.46 12.66 -9.62
C ALA A 274 23.27 12.37 -8.13
N LEU A 275 23.74 13.24 -7.24
CA LEU A 275 23.50 13.13 -5.80
C LEU A 275 22.00 13.22 -5.48
N TYR A 276 21.28 14.17 -6.09
CA TYR A 276 19.84 14.29 -5.94
C TYR A 276 19.10 13.03 -6.41
N GLY A 277 19.48 12.48 -7.57
CA GLY A 277 18.93 11.23 -8.08
C GLY A 277 19.23 10.03 -7.16
N LEU A 278 20.44 9.95 -6.63
CA LEU A 278 20.82 8.91 -5.67
C LEU A 278 19.98 8.96 -4.40
N VAL A 279 19.79 10.16 -3.82
CA VAL A 279 18.93 10.33 -2.63
C VAL A 279 17.49 9.91 -2.98
N HIS A 280 16.96 10.32 -4.13
CA HIS A 280 15.63 9.90 -4.58
C HIS A 280 15.46 8.38 -4.64
N VAL A 281 16.44 7.67 -5.20
CA VAL A 281 16.41 6.20 -5.29
C VAL A 281 16.53 5.56 -3.91
N LEU A 282 17.41 6.05 -3.05
CA LEU A 282 17.56 5.52 -1.68
C LEU A 282 16.28 5.67 -0.88
N LEU A 283 15.58 6.79 -1.01
CA LEU A 283 14.32 7.01 -0.32
C LEU A 283 13.18 6.16 -0.89
N TYR A 284 13.16 5.93 -2.20
CA TYR A 284 12.23 4.98 -2.79
C TYR A 284 12.45 3.54 -2.31
N VAL A 285 13.71 3.12 -2.16
CA VAL A 285 14.02 1.81 -1.59
C VAL A 285 13.64 1.76 -0.11
N TRP A 286 13.93 2.81 0.66
CA TRP A 286 13.55 2.90 2.06
C TRP A 286 12.03 2.79 2.26
N ASP A 287 11.25 3.49 1.43
CA ASP A 287 9.79 3.44 1.40
C ASP A 287 9.27 2.01 1.18
N LEU A 288 9.91 1.26 0.27
CA LEU A 288 9.56 -0.13 -0.01
C LEU A 288 9.97 -1.13 1.09
N THR A 289 10.97 -0.82 1.93
CA THR A 289 11.54 -1.79 2.89
C THR A 289 11.24 -1.52 4.35
N GLU A 290 11.13 -0.26 4.76
CA GLU A 290 11.12 0.16 6.17
C GLU A 290 9.78 0.75 6.62
N LEU A 291 8.87 1.08 5.70
CA LEU A 291 7.50 1.43 6.09
C LEU A 291 6.74 0.15 6.42
N ASP A 292 6.67 -0.14 7.71
CA ASP A 292 5.84 -1.22 8.24
C ASP A 292 4.38 -0.99 7.82
N VAL A 293 3.74 -2.05 7.33
CA VAL A 293 2.31 -2.08 6.94
C VAL A 293 1.37 -1.64 8.09
N ILE A 294 1.89 -1.58 9.32
CA ILE A 294 1.17 -1.19 10.53
C ILE A 294 1.07 0.34 10.67
N ASP A 295 2.04 1.09 10.15
CA ASP A 295 2.08 2.54 10.25
C ASP A 295 1.48 3.21 9.02
N ASP A 296 0.35 3.88 9.25
CA ASP A 296 -0.41 4.67 8.28
C ASP A 296 0.25 6.05 8.08
N ILE A 297 1.45 6.06 7.51
CA ILE A 297 2.22 7.29 7.27
C ILE A 297 2.56 7.38 5.78
N ASP A 298 2.00 8.37 5.10
CA ASP A 298 2.39 8.68 3.71
C ASP A 298 3.89 8.96 3.61
N ALA A 299 4.50 8.54 2.50
CA ALA A 299 5.92 8.79 2.20
C ALA A 299 6.34 10.27 2.38
N TYR A 300 5.46 11.24 2.11
CA TYR A 300 5.76 12.67 2.26
C TYR A 300 5.61 13.21 3.69
N GLN A 301 4.92 12.49 4.57
CA GLN A 301 4.82 12.82 5.98
C GLN A 301 6.04 12.31 6.77
N THR A 302 6.80 11.39 6.20
CA THR A 302 8.04 10.85 6.78
C THR A 302 9.21 11.83 6.70
N TRP A 303 10.20 11.69 7.60
CA TRP A 303 11.39 12.54 7.58
C TRP A 303 12.15 12.53 6.23
N PRO A 304 12.22 11.41 5.47
CA PRO A 304 12.67 11.40 4.08
C PRO A 304 11.91 12.34 3.15
N GLY A 305 10.58 12.35 3.22
CA GLY A 305 9.73 13.21 2.41
C GLY A 305 10.06 14.69 2.64
N TRP A 306 10.17 15.10 3.91
CA TRP A 306 10.57 16.45 4.29
C TRP A 306 11.98 16.80 3.80
N LEU A 307 12.94 15.87 3.92
CA LEU A 307 14.29 16.06 3.41
C LEU A 307 14.27 16.35 1.90
N MET A 308 13.46 15.61 1.13
CA MET A 308 13.33 15.83 -0.32
C MET A 308 12.74 17.17 -0.68
N LEU A 309 11.71 17.62 0.05
CA LEU A 309 11.11 18.93 -0.16
C LEU A 309 12.13 20.04 0.14
N ILE A 310 12.87 19.94 1.24
CA ILE A 310 13.93 20.89 1.61
C ILE A 310 15.04 20.91 0.56
N LEU A 311 15.50 19.75 0.09
CA LEU A 311 16.50 19.66 -0.97
C LEU A 311 16.03 20.33 -2.26
N ARG A 312 14.78 20.07 -2.69
CA ARG A 312 14.19 20.72 -3.88
C ARG A 312 14.17 22.23 -3.74
N ILE A 313 13.67 22.75 -2.61
CA ILE A 313 13.61 24.19 -2.34
C ILE A 313 15.02 24.78 -2.29
N GLY A 314 15.95 24.13 -1.59
CA GLY A 314 17.34 24.58 -1.47
C GLY A 314 18.06 24.67 -2.81
N ILE A 315 17.87 23.68 -3.69
CA ILE A 315 18.41 23.70 -5.06
C ILE A 315 17.84 24.86 -5.86
N MET A 316 16.50 25.07 -5.82
CA MET A 316 15.86 26.16 -6.57
C MET A 316 16.29 27.55 -6.05
N VAL A 317 16.36 27.73 -4.73
CA VAL A 317 16.76 29.01 -4.11
C VAL A 317 18.22 29.33 -4.37
N ARG A 318 19.13 28.36 -4.21
CA ARG A 318 20.55 28.56 -4.48
C ARG A 318 20.79 29.07 -5.90
N GLU A 319 20.14 28.45 -6.88
CA GLU A 319 20.33 28.84 -8.28
C GLU A 319 19.70 30.21 -8.57
N HIS A 320 18.58 30.56 -7.93
CA HIS A 320 18.03 31.92 -8.02
C HIS A 320 18.98 32.97 -7.42
N ILE A 321 19.63 32.69 -6.29
CA ILE A 321 20.62 33.58 -5.67
C ILE A 321 21.85 33.71 -6.58
N ALA A 322 22.32 32.59 -7.14
CA ALA A 322 23.45 32.59 -8.08
C ALA A 322 23.18 33.39 -9.36
N GLN A 323 21.93 33.51 -9.80
CA GLN A 323 21.53 34.37 -10.92
C GLN A 323 21.56 35.88 -10.57
N ILE A 324 21.27 36.25 -9.30
CA ILE A 324 21.28 37.65 -8.85
C ILE A 324 22.71 38.18 -8.65
N GLY A 325 23.72 37.30 -8.57
CA GLY A 325 25.13 37.69 -8.48
C GLY A 325 25.55 38.14 -7.08
N ILE A 326 24.86 37.67 -6.04
CA ILE A 326 25.24 37.82 -4.62
C ILE A 326 26.06 36.62 -4.17
#